data_AF-A0A7W1W1N3-F1
#
_entry.id   AF-A0A7W1W1N3-F1
#
_cell.length_a   1.000
_cell.length_b   1.000
_cell.length_c   1.000
_cell.angle_alpha   90.00
_cell.angle_beta   90.00
_cell.angle_gamma   90.00
#
_symmetry.space_group_name_H-M   'P 1'
#
loop_
_entity.id
_entity.type
_entity.pdbx_description
1 polymer ?
#
loop_
_entity_poly.entity_id
_entity_poly.type
_entity_poly.pdbx_seq_one_letter_code
_entity_poly.pdbx_strand_id
1 'polypeptide(L)'
;RVCADPHDASFSFSLKEEAFFVIGMHRDSSRASRRFRYPTLVFNPHDQFVKLRAANQYKRLQQIVRKRDIAYSGSVNPMLDDFGNRSETYQYSGRCYDGSWKCPLKIHHGKP
;
A
#
# COMPACT_ATOMS: atom_id res chain seq x y z
N ARG A 1 -12.11 -5.69 -9.44
CA ARG A 1 -10.95 -6.23 -10.20
C ARG A 1 -9.91 -5.13 -10.33
N VAL A 2 -8.63 -5.46 -10.37
CA VAL A 2 -7.48 -4.52 -10.28
C VAL A 2 -6.60 -4.62 -11.52
N CYS A 3 -5.84 -3.57 -11.82
CA CYS A 3 -4.89 -3.58 -12.93
C CYS A 3 -3.65 -4.41 -12.56
N ALA A 4 -3.06 -5.07 -13.55
CA ALA A 4 -1.86 -5.89 -13.35
C ALA A 4 -0.56 -5.17 -13.72
N ASP A 5 -0.64 -4.00 -14.38
CA ASP A 5 0.52 -3.18 -14.68
C ASP A 5 1.00 -2.46 -13.39
N PRO A 6 2.21 -2.73 -12.87
CA PRO A 6 2.72 -2.12 -11.65
C PRO A 6 2.93 -0.59 -11.75
N HIS A 7 2.84 -0.01 -12.95
CA HIS A 7 2.92 1.45 -13.15
C HIS A 7 1.56 2.15 -13.18
N ASP A 8 0.46 1.40 -13.27
CA ASP A 8 -0.90 1.94 -13.28
C ASP A 8 -1.36 2.37 -11.89
N ALA A 9 -2.11 3.47 -11.78
CA ALA A 9 -2.65 3.95 -10.51
C ALA A 9 -3.74 3.05 -9.92
N SER A 10 -4.36 2.20 -10.74
CA SER A 10 -5.34 1.18 -10.37
C SER A 10 -4.71 -0.21 -10.15
N PHE A 11 -3.37 -0.29 -10.15
CA PHE A 11 -2.65 -1.50 -9.81
C PHE A 11 -2.93 -1.97 -8.39
N SER A 12 -3.10 -3.27 -8.22
CA SER A 12 -2.97 -3.91 -6.91
C SER A 12 -2.45 -5.33 -7.07
N PHE A 13 -1.63 -5.79 -6.12
CA PHE A 13 -1.19 -7.18 -6.12
C PHE A 13 -2.39 -8.11 -5.89
N SER A 14 -2.50 -9.17 -6.69
CA SER A 14 -3.58 -10.15 -6.53
C SER A 14 -3.06 -11.58 -6.58
N LEU A 15 -3.74 -12.46 -5.84
CA LEU A 15 -3.50 -13.90 -5.80
C LEU A 15 -4.84 -14.61 -5.93
N LYS A 16 -4.96 -15.51 -6.92
CA LYS A 16 -6.23 -16.20 -7.24
C LYS A 16 -7.41 -15.22 -7.38
N GLU A 17 -7.20 -14.15 -8.14
CA GLU A 17 -8.19 -13.09 -8.42
C GLU A 17 -8.56 -12.19 -7.21
N GLU A 18 -8.00 -12.45 -6.03
CA GLU A 18 -8.19 -11.63 -4.84
C GLU A 18 -7.08 -10.60 -4.69
N ALA A 19 -7.45 -9.32 -4.57
CA ALA A 19 -6.51 -8.21 -4.44
C ALA A 19 -6.13 -7.95 -2.97
N PHE A 20 -4.87 -7.59 -2.73
CA PHE A 20 -4.33 -7.33 -1.40
C PHE A 20 -3.51 -6.04 -1.38
N PHE A 21 -3.76 -5.20 -0.38
CA PHE A 21 -2.85 -4.14 0.00
C PHE A 21 -1.74 -4.71 0.90
N VAL A 22 -0.57 -4.92 0.32
CA VAL A 22 0.56 -5.55 1.00
C VAL A 22 1.39 -4.52 1.75
N ILE A 23 1.70 -4.75 3.03
CA ILE A 23 2.56 -3.89 3.82
C ILE A 23 3.85 -4.64 4.18
N GLY A 24 4.97 -4.11 3.71
CA GLY A 24 6.31 -4.52 4.07
C GLY A 24 6.76 -3.87 5.38
N MET A 25 7.30 -4.71 6.27
CA MET A 25 7.86 -4.32 7.55
C MET A 25 9.27 -4.88 7.69
N HIS A 26 10.20 -4.06 8.22
CA HIS A 26 11.59 -4.45 8.46
C HIS A 26 12.26 -3.45 9.42
N ARG A 27 13.39 -3.83 10.02
CA ARG A 27 14.09 -3.03 11.06
C ARG A 27 14.40 -1.60 10.59
N ASP A 28 14.85 -1.48 9.35
CA ASP A 28 15.29 -0.20 8.78
C ASP A 28 14.16 0.58 8.09
N SER A 29 12.90 0.25 8.35
CA SER A 29 11.80 1.03 7.76
C SER A 29 11.91 2.48 8.22
N SER A 30 11.72 3.40 7.28
CA SER A 30 11.68 4.85 7.57
C SER A 30 10.55 5.20 8.53
N ARG A 31 9.53 4.33 8.64
CA ARG A 31 8.39 4.52 9.52
C ARG A 31 8.46 3.63 10.74
N ALA A 32 8.40 4.22 11.93
CA ALA A 32 8.41 3.50 13.20
C ALA A 32 7.31 2.43 13.27
N SER A 33 6.11 2.72 12.76
CA SER A 33 4.97 1.78 12.73
C SER A 33 5.17 0.57 11.81
N ARG A 34 6.18 0.60 10.94
CA ARG A 34 6.56 -0.51 10.06
C ARG A 34 7.89 -1.16 10.45
N ARG A 35 8.49 -0.76 11.58
CA ARG A 35 9.70 -1.41 12.10
C ARG A 35 9.33 -2.72 12.77
N PHE A 36 9.86 -3.81 12.25
CA PHE A 36 9.67 -5.15 12.80
C PHE A 36 11.01 -5.88 12.87
N ARG A 37 11.13 -6.83 13.82
CA ARG A 37 12.40 -7.52 14.09
C ARG A 37 12.89 -8.34 12.89
N TYR A 38 11.96 -8.79 12.05
CA TYR A 38 12.22 -9.62 10.88
C TYR A 38 11.56 -8.98 9.65
N PRO A 39 12.05 -9.25 8.42
CA PRO A 39 11.31 -8.92 7.21
C PRO A 39 9.92 -9.58 7.26
N THR A 40 8.86 -8.82 7.03
CA THR A 40 7.48 -9.31 7.13
C THR A 40 6.60 -8.66 6.09
N LEU A 41 5.71 -9.45 5.49
CA LEU A 41 4.67 -9.00 4.57
C LEU A 41 3.32 -9.21 5.22
N VAL A 42 2.53 -8.14 5.31
CA VAL A 42 1.16 -8.17 5.81
C VAL A 42 0.21 -8.02 4.64
N PHE A 43 -0.66 -9.02 4.44
CA PHE A 43 -1.65 -9.02 3.36
C PHE A 43 -2.98 -8.49 3.89
N ASN A 44 -3.34 -7.25 3.55
CA ASN A 44 -4.64 -6.69 3.91
C ASN A 44 -5.61 -6.86 2.74
N PRO A 45 -6.77 -7.53 2.92
CA PRO A 45 -7.71 -7.73 1.82
C PRO A 45 -8.22 -6.41 1.25
N HIS A 46 -8.09 -6.22 -0.06
CA HIS A 46 -8.54 -5.01 -0.75
C HIS A 46 -10.07 -4.83 -0.62
N ASP A 47 -10.82 -5.93 -0.61
CA ASP A 47 -12.29 -5.94 -0.50
C ASP A 47 -12.81 -5.21 0.75
N GLN A 48 -12.07 -5.25 1.86
CA GLN A 48 -12.43 -4.50 3.08
C GLN A 48 -12.46 -2.98 2.82
N PHE A 49 -11.51 -2.47 2.04
CA PHE A 49 -11.45 -1.05 1.68
C PHE A 49 -12.57 -0.69 0.70
N VAL A 50 -12.93 -1.59 -0.22
CA VAL A 50 -14.07 -1.39 -1.14
C VAL A 50 -15.36 -1.24 -0.35
N LYS A 51 -15.61 -2.14 0.61
CA LYS A 51 -16.78 -2.08 1.51
C LYS A 51 -16.82 -0.78 2.32
N LEU A 52 -15.68 -0.36 2.88
CA LEU A 52 -15.59 0.89 3.64
C LEU A 52 -15.85 2.14 2.78
N ARG A 53 -15.44 2.14 1.51
CA ARG A 53 -15.74 3.22 0.56
C ARG A 53 -17.21 3.25 0.20
N ALA A 54 -17.80 2.09 -0.11
CA ALA A 54 -19.23 1.98 -0.40
C ALA A 54 -20.10 2.45 0.78
N ALA A 55 -19.65 2.24 2.02
CA ALA A 55 -20.30 2.71 3.23
C ALA A 55 -20.02 4.18 3.58
N ASN A 56 -19.25 4.93 2.77
CA ASN A 56 -18.77 6.29 3.08
C ASN A 56 -17.96 6.43 4.38
N GLN A 57 -17.42 5.32 4.91
CA GLN A 57 -16.66 5.28 6.17
C GLN A 57 -15.15 5.45 5.98
N TYR A 58 -14.67 5.33 4.73
CA TYR A 58 -13.25 5.37 4.40
C TYR A 58 -12.55 6.66 4.88
N LYS A 59 -13.15 7.83 4.65
CA LYS A 59 -12.57 9.12 5.08
C LYS A 59 -12.35 9.18 6.60
N ARG A 60 -13.33 8.70 7.37
CA ARG A 60 -13.23 8.65 8.84
C ARG A 60 -12.11 7.72 9.29
N LEU A 61 -12.01 6.53 8.70
CA LEU A 61 -10.92 5.60 8.99
C LEU A 61 -9.56 6.23 8.68
N GLN A 62 -9.41 6.84 7.49
CA GLN A 62 -8.19 7.51 7.07
C GLN A 62 -7.75 8.61 8.05
N GLN A 63 -8.69 9.44 8.52
CA GLN A 63 -8.41 10.49 9.51
C GLN A 63 -7.92 9.90 10.84
N ILE A 64 -8.55 8.83 11.32
CA ILE A 64 -8.14 8.14 12.55
C ILE A 64 -6.72 7.57 12.41
N VAL A 65 -6.44 6.92 11.28
CA VAL A 65 -5.10 6.37 10.98
C VAL A 65 -4.06 7.49 10.93
N ARG A 66 -4.32 8.58 10.20
CA ARG A 66 -3.41 9.74 10.11
C ARG A 66 -3.14 10.37 11.48
N LYS A 67 -4.17 10.55 12.32
CA LYS A 67 -4.01 11.09 13.68
C LYS A 67 -3.11 10.20 14.54
N ARG A 68 -3.31 8.89 14.51
CA ARG A 68 -2.48 7.93 15.26
C ARG A 68 -1.04 7.89 14.72
N ASP A 69 -0.89 7.98 13.41
CA ASP A 69 0.41 7.97 12.76
C ASP A 69 1.22 9.23 13.07
N ILE A 70 0.58 10.40 13.16
CA ILE A 70 1.20 11.63 13.67
C ILE A 70 1.61 11.46 15.14
N ALA A 71 0.70 10.96 15.99
CA ALA A 71 0.99 10.79 17.41
C ALA A 71 2.15 9.82 17.68
N TYR A 72 2.29 8.77 16.86
CA TYR A 72 3.32 7.74 17.05
C TYR A 72 4.62 8.02 16.28
N SER A 73 4.54 8.60 15.09
CA SER A 73 5.67 8.75 14.17
C SER A 73 6.01 10.21 13.84
N GLY A 74 5.30 11.19 14.42
CA GLY A 74 5.58 12.63 14.31
C GLY A 74 5.07 13.34 13.04
N SER A 75 4.57 12.61 12.04
CA SER A 75 4.03 13.18 10.79
C SER A 75 2.97 12.26 10.19
N VAL A 76 2.45 12.53 8.99
CA VAL A 76 1.71 11.52 8.22
C VAL A 76 2.70 10.72 7.38
N ASN A 77 2.50 9.41 7.21
CA ASN A 77 3.32 8.61 6.31
C ASN A 77 3.26 9.17 4.87
N PRO A 78 4.36 9.70 4.32
CA PRO A 78 4.36 10.32 2.99
C PRO A 78 4.08 9.31 1.88
N MET A 79 4.23 8.01 2.15
CA MET A 79 3.94 6.95 1.19
C MET A 79 2.48 6.53 1.17
N LEU A 80 1.63 7.02 2.08
CA LEU A 80 0.18 6.80 2.06
C LEU A 80 -0.50 7.96 1.34
N ASP A 81 -0.28 8.00 0.02
CA ASP A 81 -0.99 8.93 -0.86
C ASP A 81 -2.48 8.53 -0.98
N ASP A 82 -3.31 9.47 -1.39
CA ASP A 82 -4.71 9.18 -1.66
C ASP A 82 -4.84 8.19 -2.83
N PHE A 83 -5.83 7.30 -2.73
CA PHE A 83 -6.03 6.22 -3.69
C PHE A 83 -6.20 6.77 -5.12
N GLY A 84 -5.48 6.19 -6.08
CA GLY A 84 -5.58 6.53 -7.49
C GLY A 84 -4.64 7.65 -7.96
N ASN A 85 -3.87 8.28 -7.07
CA ASN A 85 -2.86 9.27 -7.48
C ASN A 85 -1.56 8.62 -8.01
N ARG A 86 -1.17 7.50 -7.39
CA ARG A 86 0.06 6.75 -7.71
C ARG A 86 -0.18 5.26 -7.53
N SER A 87 0.56 4.45 -8.30
CA SER A 87 0.55 2.99 -8.14
C SER A 87 0.80 2.58 -6.69
N GLU A 88 0.04 1.60 -6.21
CA GLU A 88 0.19 1.05 -4.86
C GLU A 88 1.57 0.44 -4.60
N THR A 89 2.31 0.09 -5.66
CA THR A 89 3.64 -0.54 -5.57
C THR A 89 4.62 0.27 -4.72
N TYR A 90 4.56 1.61 -4.81
CA TYR A 90 5.40 2.51 -4.01
C TYR A 90 5.10 2.41 -2.50
N GLN A 91 3.89 1.98 -2.13
CA GLN A 91 3.43 1.95 -0.75
C GLN A 91 3.78 0.64 -0.05
N TYR A 92 4.09 -0.42 -0.79
CA TYR A 92 4.25 -1.77 -0.23
C TYR A 92 5.52 -1.91 0.60
N SER A 93 6.69 -1.45 0.13
CA SER A 93 7.96 -1.80 0.78
C SER A 93 8.21 -1.13 2.14
N GLY A 94 7.49 -0.05 2.46
CA GLY A 94 7.79 0.77 3.64
C GLY A 94 9.07 1.60 3.50
N ARG A 95 9.61 1.73 2.28
CA ARG A 95 10.66 2.69 1.93
C ARG A 95 10.05 3.99 1.42
N CYS A 96 10.76 5.09 1.63
CA CYS A 96 10.47 6.35 0.95
C CYS A 96 11.20 6.32 -0.40
N TYR A 97 10.45 6.36 -1.50
CA TYR A 97 11.04 6.43 -2.84
C TYR A 97 11.11 7.87 -3.32
N ASP A 98 12.11 8.18 -4.13
CA ASP A 98 12.13 9.39 -4.94
C ASP A 98 11.30 9.20 -6.23
N GLY A 99 11.24 10.23 -7.07
CA GLY A 99 10.54 10.16 -8.35
C GLY A 99 11.24 9.34 -9.44
N SER A 100 12.47 8.87 -9.21
CA SER A 100 13.27 8.14 -10.20
C SER A 100 13.08 6.63 -10.13
N TRP A 101 12.58 6.12 -8.99
CA TRP A 101 12.41 4.69 -8.79
C TRP A 101 11.39 4.07 -9.75
N LYS A 102 11.76 2.93 -10.31
CA LYS A 102 10.91 2.06 -11.13
C LYS A 102 10.80 0.69 -10.51
N CYS A 103 9.61 0.11 -10.58
CA CYS A 103 9.37 -1.26 -10.14
C CYS A 103 10.30 -2.22 -10.92
N PRO A 104 11.11 -3.05 -10.23
CA PRO A 104 11.97 -4.02 -10.90
C PRO A 104 11.19 -5.25 -11.40
N LEU A 105 9.96 -5.45 -10.91
CA LEU A 105 9.11 -6.56 -11.31
C LEU A 105 8.64 -6.37 -12.75
N LYS A 106 8.96 -7.34 -13.60
CA LYS A 106 8.44 -7.43 -14.97
C LYS A 106 7.45 -8.58 -15.00
N ILE A 107 6.15 -8.26 -15.10
CA ILE A 107 5.10 -9.28 -15.15
C ILE A 107 4.88 -9.68 -16.60
N HIS A 108 5.20 -10.93 -16.92
CA HIS A 108 4.79 -11.57 -18.17
C HIS A 108 3.61 -12.47 -17.84
N HIS A 109 2.38 -11.95 -17.95
CA HIS A 109 1.22 -12.83 -17.92
C HIS A 109 1.35 -13.79 -19.11
N GLY A 110 1.33 -15.09 -18.85
CA GLY A 110 1.20 -16.07 -19.92
C GLY A 110 -0.01 -15.69 -20.77
N LYS A 111 0.13 -15.78 -22.10
CA LYS A 111 -1.03 -15.62 -22.98
C LYS A 111 -2.11 -16.58 -22.49
N PRO A 112 -3.39 -16.13 -22.39
CA PRO A 112 -4.49 -17.02 -22.05
C PRO A 112 -4.55 -18.20 -23.02
#